data_AF-E2S594-F1
#
_entry.id   AF-E2S594-F1
#
_cell.length_a   1.000
_cell.length_b   1.000
_cell.length_c   1.000
_cell.angle_alpha   90.00
_cell.angle_beta   90.00
_cell.angle_gamma   90.00
#
_symmetry.space_group_name_H-M   'P 1'
#
loop_
_entity.id
_entity.type
_entity.pdbx_description
1 polymer ?
#
loop_
_entity_poly.entity_id
_entity_poly.type
_entity_poly.pdbx_seq_one_letter_code
_entity_poly.pdbx_strand_id
1 'polypeptide(L)'
;MTATLAPPEPDTTLDYPDTLLIGDHPANAHDTDSLDDGDMPEVFYTTNAPGNHIGKAGTYTRKTSWFLYRAILPQLDDDVDLSLTSLAKDLGISYHKLLGFLRAHFRMRQLPLVTEVQGHHWILDLTKLRIIDRELTRLEDNPDHLEAIDAALADFLTPTTPNQTVPTDADLRRFIRTFIDTHLRPEDKEDKPEPRLRINYNPDNTTTLSLTCDSATATIIARHIDAYTNQAETTAAQALIDLILEDTHTSVAINTFTTNPDTNLVYHPGAGWINGPGPR
;
A
#
# COMPACT_ATOMS: atom_id res chain seq x y z
N MET A 1 -8.39 61.56 6.24
CA MET A 1 -7.00 61.14 6.03
C MET A 1 -7.03 59.79 5.33
N THR A 2 -6.74 59.77 4.03
CA THR A 2 -6.77 58.59 3.16
C THR A 2 -5.38 57.97 3.17
N ALA A 3 -5.22 56.78 3.77
CA ALA A 3 -3.97 56.05 3.75
C ALA A 3 -3.82 55.35 2.39
N THR A 4 -2.82 55.77 1.62
CA THR A 4 -2.41 55.11 0.38
C THR A 4 -1.47 53.97 0.76
N LEU A 5 -1.90 52.72 0.54
CA LEU A 5 -1.04 51.54 0.66
C LEU A 5 -0.14 51.46 -0.57
N ALA A 6 1.17 51.38 -0.35
CA ALA A 6 2.14 51.15 -1.42
C ALA A 6 1.94 49.73 -2.02
N PRO A 7 2.23 49.53 -3.32
CA PRO A 7 2.15 48.21 -3.94
C PRO A 7 3.13 47.24 -3.27
N PRO A 8 2.79 45.94 -3.13
CA PRO A 8 3.72 44.94 -2.62
C PRO A 8 4.96 44.86 -3.51
N GLU A 9 6.14 44.78 -2.89
CA GLU A 9 7.39 44.58 -3.61
C GLU A 9 7.34 43.27 -4.42
N PRO A 10 7.95 43.22 -5.62
CA PRO A 10 7.95 42.03 -6.45
C PRO A 10 8.65 40.88 -5.71
N ASP A 11 8.01 39.71 -5.79
CA ASP A 11 8.42 38.43 -5.22
C ASP A 11 9.92 38.20 -5.48
N THR A 12 10.72 38.21 -4.42
CA THR A 12 12.13 37.80 -4.50
C THR A 12 12.15 36.39 -5.04
N THR A 13 12.74 36.22 -6.22
CA THR A 13 12.94 34.92 -6.87
C THR A 13 13.47 33.92 -5.84
N LEU A 14 12.62 32.97 -5.44
CA LEU A 14 13.03 31.78 -4.70
C LEU A 14 14.23 31.18 -5.43
N ASP A 15 15.36 31.10 -4.75
CA ASP A 15 16.61 30.54 -5.27
C ASP A 15 16.44 29.02 -5.40
N TYR A 16 15.70 28.61 -6.44
CA TYR A 16 15.62 27.23 -6.85
C TYR A 16 16.96 26.88 -7.49
N PRO A 17 17.64 25.80 -7.08
CA PRO A 17 18.85 25.38 -7.76
C PRO A 17 18.51 25.17 -9.24
N ASP A 18 19.25 25.81 -10.15
CA ASP A 18 18.99 25.85 -11.61
C ASP A 18 18.67 24.47 -12.22
N THR A 19 19.20 23.41 -11.60
CA THR A 19 18.91 22.00 -11.91
C THR A 19 17.44 21.57 -11.80
N LEU A 20 16.56 22.39 -11.20
CA LEU A 20 15.13 22.10 -10.98
C LEU A 20 14.20 22.97 -11.82
N LEU A 21 14.73 23.96 -12.55
CA LEU A 21 13.92 24.80 -13.43
C LEU A 21 13.62 24.05 -14.73
N ILE A 22 12.34 23.79 -14.99
CA ILE A 22 11.86 23.36 -16.32
C ILE A 22 11.86 24.60 -17.22
N GLY A 23 13.05 24.99 -17.67
CA GLY A 23 13.26 26.12 -18.58
C GLY A 23 14.19 25.71 -19.71
N ASP A 24 13.81 26.08 -20.94
CA ASP A 24 14.41 25.74 -22.23
C ASP A 24 15.91 25.42 -22.16
N HIS A 25 16.23 24.12 -22.19
CA HIS A 25 17.56 23.72 -22.66
C HIS A 25 17.67 24.20 -24.11
N PRO A 26 18.59 25.12 -24.44
CA PRO A 26 18.86 25.40 -25.83
C PRO A 26 19.31 24.09 -26.48
N ALA A 27 18.69 23.72 -27.60
CA ALA A 27 18.89 22.46 -28.32
C ALA A 27 20.33 22.21 -28.84
N ASN A 28 21.32 22.97 -28.36
CA ASN A 28 22.73 22.92 -28.74
C ASN A 28 23.70 23.09 -27.56
N ALA A 29 23.32 22.72 -26.33
CA ALA A 29 24.31 22.46 -25.29
C ALA A 29 24.73 20.99 -25.40
N HIS A 30 25.70 20.72 -26.27
CA HIS A 30 26.57 19.56 -26.12
C HIS A 30 27.46 19.81 -24.88
N ASP A 31 26.86 19.86 -23.69
CA ASP A 31 27.59 19.62 -22.47
C ASP A 31 27.82 18.12 -22.41
N THR A 32 28.92 17.72 -23.04
CA THR A 32 29.66 16.53 -22.64
C THR A 32 30.23 16.80 -21.24
N ASP A 33 29.34 16.91 -20.26
CA ASP A 33 29.71 16.61 -18.90
C ASP A 33 29.81 15.08 -18.90
N SER A 34 31.04 14.61 -19.14
CA SER A 34 31.41 13.21 -19.03
C SER A 34 31.00 12.75 -17.64
N LEU A 35 29.79 12.19 -17.56
CA LEU A 35 29.29 11.49 -16.39
C LEU A 35 30.37 10.48 -16.04
N ASP A 36 30.95 10.66 -14.87
CA ASP A 36 31.90 9.75 -14.26
C ASP A 36 31.26 8.35 -14.23
N ASP A 37 31.60 7.53 -15.22
CA ASP A 37 31.13 6.15 -15.42
C ASP A 37 31.67 5.21 -14.31
N GLY A 38 32.41 5.75 -13.33
CA GLY A 38 33.21 5.01 -12.37
C GLY A 38 32.57 4.67 -11.03
N ASP A 39 31.38 5.21 -10.67
CA ASP A 39 30.77 4.96 -9.35
C ASP A 39 29.25 4.78 -9.41
N MET A 40 28.78 4.07 -10.45
CA MET A 40 27.36 3.78 -10.63
C MET A 40 26.95 2.57 -9.79
N PRO A 41 25.96 2.69 -8.89
CA PRO A 41 25.41 1.52 -8.23
C PRO A 41 24.80 0.58 -9.28
N GLU A 42 25.21 -0.69 -9.25
CA GLU A 42 24.79 -1.74 -10.19
C GLU A 42 23.25 -1.94 -10.18
N VAL A 43 22.60 -1.58 -9.07
CA VAL A 43 21.16 -1.66 -8.86
C VAL A 43 20.60 -0.31 -8.39
N PHE A 44 19.55 0.18 -9.06
CA PHE A 44 18.94 1.48 -8.75
C PHE A 44 17.50 1.55 -9.24
N TYR A 45 16.70 2.42 -8.62
CA TYR A 45 15.35 2.72 -9.06
C TYR A 45 15.33 3.65 -10.26
N THR A 46 14.33 3.54 -11.14
CA THR A 46 14.14 4.42 -12.31
C THR A 46 14.15 5.92 -11.92
N THR A 47 13.65 6.26 -10.73
CA THR A 47 13.66 7.64 -10.20
C THR A 47 15.05 8.17 -9.90
N ASN A 48 16.04 7.29 -9.76
CA ASN A 48 17.43 7.60 -9.46
C ASN A 48 18.34 7.34 -10.66
N ALA A 49 17.77 7.04 -11.84
CA ALA A 49 18.53 6.81 -13.05
C ALA A 49 19.36 8.04 -13.43
N PRO A 50 20.61 7.86 -13.90
CA PRO A 50 21.42 8.93 -14.47
C PRO A 50 20.65 9.66 -15.57
N GLY A 51 20.75 11.00 -15.58
CA GLY A 51 20.03 11.83 -16.56
C GLY A 51 18.51 11.93 -16.36
N ASN A 52 17.90 11.25 -15.37
CA ASN A 52 16.49 11.45 -15.06
C ASN A 52 16.26 12.72 -14.23
N HIS A 53 16.21 13.88 -14.89
CA HIS A 53 16.02 15.19 -14.23
C HIS A 53 14.72 15.27 -13.43
N ILE A 54 13.64 14.68 -13.91
CA ILE A 54 12.35 14.62 -13.19
C ILE A 54 12.47 13.75 -11.94
N GLY A 55 13.17 12.62 -12.04
CA GLY A 55 13.49 11.75 -10.91
C GLY A 55 14.29 12.49 -9.82
N LYS A 56 15.32 13.26 -10.22
CA LYS A 56 16.11 14.11 -9.32
C LYS A 56 15.24 15.15 -8.59
N ALA A 57 14.34 15.84 -9.30
CA ALA A 57 13.41 16.79 -8.70
C ALA A 57 12.45 16.13 -7.70
N GLY A 58 11.93 14.94 -8.04
CA GLY A 58 11.11 14.15 -7.12
C GLY A 58 11.88 13.74 -5.86
N THR A 59 13.14 13.33 -6.00
CA THR A 59 14.02 12.98 -4.87
C THR A 59 14.31 14.19 -3.99
N TYR A 60 14.53 15.37 -4.58
CA TYR A 60 14.67 16.63 -3.83
C TYR A 60 13.44 16.90 -2.96
N THR A 61 12.23 16.76 -3.53
CA THR A 61 10.97 16.96 -2.80
C THR A 61 10.83 16.01 -1.61
N ARG A 62 11.20 14.74 -1.80
CA ARG A 62 11.17 13.72 -0.73
C ARG A 62 12.18 14.03 0.37
N LYS A 63 13.40 14.43 0.03
CA LYS A 63 14.44 14.88 0.98
C LYS A 63 13.98 16.08 1.80
N THR A 64 13.51 17.14 1.14
CA THR A 64 13.05 18.36 1.81
C THR A 64 11.89 18.06 2.77
N SER A 65 10.92 17.26 2.32
CA SER A 65 9.81 16.83 3.18
C SER A 65 10.32 16.05 4.39
N TRP A 66 11.18 15.05 4.18
CA TRP A 66 11.75 14.23 5.24
C TRP A 66 12.47 15.04 6.31
N PHE A 67 13.35 15.95 5.91
CA PHE A 67 14.10 16.78 6.85
C PHE A 67 13.21 17.79 7.58
N LEU A 68 12.25 18.41 6.88
CA LEU A 68 11.28 19.32 7.50
C LEU A 68 10.53 18.64 8.64
N TYR A 69 9.90 17.49 8.38
CA TYR A 69 9.07 16.83 9.39
C TYR A 69 9.88 16.19 10.51
N ARG A 70 11.15 15.82 10.28
CA ARG A 70 12.06 15.41 11.37
C ARG A 70 12.47 16.57 12.25
N ALA A 71 12.71 17.76 11.68
CA ALA A 71 13.17 18.93 12.44
C ALA A 71 12.10 19.47 13.41
N ILE A 72 10.83 19.21 13.13
CA ILE A 72 9.68 19.71 13.89
C ILE A 72 9.00 18.62 14.72
N LEU A 73 9.66 17.48 14.96
CA LEU A 73 9.13 16.44 15.85
C LEU A 73 9.02 16.99 17.29
N PRO A 74 7.85 16.85 17.94
CA PRO A 74 7.68 17.23 19.34
C PRO A 74 8.61 16.45 20.27
N GLN A 75 9.04 17.09 21.34
CA GLN A 75 9.74 16.47 22.45
C GLN A 75 8.74 15.81 23.42
N LEU A 76 9.25 14.94 24.30
CA LEU A 76 8.41 14.15 25.22
C LEU A 76 7.58 15.02 26.18
N ASP A 77 8.10 16.20 26.53
CA ASP A 77 7.50 17.13 27.50
C ASP A 77 6.59 18.20 26.84
N ASP A 78 6.48 18.21 25.51
CA ASP A 78 5.67 19.19 24.80
C ASP A 78 4.17 18.91 24.97
N ASP A 79 3.36 19.97 25.11
CA ASP A 79 1.93 19.87 24.86
C ASP A 79 1.74 19.63 23.36
N VAL A 80 1.58 18.36 23.00
CA VAL A 80 1.50 17.87 21.62
C VAL A 80 0.36 18.57 20.89
N ASP A 81 -0.81 18.72 21.50
CA ASP A 81 -1.98 19.29 20.82
C ASP A 81 -1.80 20.79 20.56
N LEU A 82 -1.27 21.53 21.53
CA LEU A 82 -0.97 22.94 21.36
C LEU A 82 0.12 23.16 20.31
N SER A 83 1.20 22.39 20.38
CA SER A 83 2.35 22.47 19.48
C SER A 83 1.97 22.17 18.03
N LEU A 84 1.24 21.06 17.81
CA LEU A 84 0.76 20.70 16.48
C LEU A 84 -0.25 21.71 15.95
N THR A 85 -1.10 22.28 16.79
CA THR A 85 -2.07 23.31 16.36
C THR A 85 -1.38 24.58 15.86
N SER A 86 -0.31 25.02 16.53
CA SER A 86 0.48 26.16 16.07
C SER A 86 1.22 25.83 14.77
N LEU A 87 1.97 24.73 14.77
CA LEU A 87 2.79 24.29 13.65
C LEU A 87 1.96 24.01 12.38
N ALA A 88 0.75 23.48 12.53
CA ALA A 88 -0.18 23.28 11.42
C ALA A 88 -0.57 24.62 10.74
N LYS A 89 -0.76 25.68 11.53
CA LYS A 89 -1.05 27.02 11.00
C LYS A 89 0.14 27.58 10.23
N ASP A 90 1.34 27.48 10.80
CA ASP A 90 2.57 27.98 10.18
C ASP A 90 2.89 27.25 8.85
N LEU A 91 2.63 25.95 8.79
CA LEU A 91 2.81 25.13 7.60
C LEU A 91 1.64 25.22 6.60
N GLY A 92 0.54 25.89 6.95
CA GLY A 92 -0.65 25.98 6.10
C GLY A 92 -1.33 24.63 5.81
N ILE A 93 -1.23 23.65 6.73
CA ILE A 93 -1.86 22.33 6.59
C ILE A 93 -2.81 22.03 7.76
N SER A 94 -3.71 21.05 7.59
CA SER A 94 -4.58 20.67 8.70
C SER A 94 -3.81 19.95 9.81
N TYR A 95 -4.26 20.11 11.05
CA TYR A 95 -3.75 19.38 12.23
C TYR A 95 -3.67 17.88 11.96
N HIS A 96 -4.75 17.26 11.44
CA HIS A 96 -4.76 15.81 11.17
C HIS A 96 -3.74 15.39 10.11
N LYS A 97 -3.44 16.25 9.13
CA LYS A 97 -2.43 15.97 8.11
C LYS A 97 -1.03 16.02 8.71
N LEU A 98 -0.74 17.06 9.51
CA LEU A 98 0.52 17.20 10.23
C LEU A 98 0.74 16.03 11.20
N LEU A 99 -0.25 15.70 12.03
CA LEU A 99 -0.18 14.58 12.98
C LEU A 99 0.17 13.27 12.27
N GLY A 100 -0.46 12.99 11.12
CA GLY A 100 -0.15 11.81 10.32
C GLY A 100 1.29 11.80 9.78
N PHE A 101 1.83 12.95 9.39
CA PHE A 101 3.23 13.04 8.97
C PHE A 101 4.19 12.83 10.13
N LEU A 102 3.94 13.44 11.30
CA LEU A 102 4.81 13.30 12.46
C LEU A 102 4.80 11.88 13.01
N ARG A 103 3.63 11.23 13.11
CA ARG A 103 3.52 9.82 13.49
C ARG A 103 4.34 8.92 12.57
N ALA A 104 4.25 9.14 11.26
CA ALA A 104 5.04 8.39 10.30
C ALA A 104 6.55 8.58 10.48
N HIS A 105 7.02 9.78 10.78
CA HIS A 105 8.44 10.01 11.07
C HIS A 105 8.87 9.43 12.42
N PHE A 106 7.98 9.42 13.42
CA PHE A 106 8.22 8.72 14.68
C PHE A 106 8.35 7.21 14.46
N ARG A 107 7.46 6.62 13.64
CA ARG A 107 7.54 5.21 13.24
C ARG A 107 8.88 4.87 12.58
N MET A 108 9.40 5.75 11.73
CA MET A 108 10.72 5.53 11.11
C MET A 108 11.86 5.45 12.13
N ARG A 109 11.73 6.05 13.34
CA ARG A 109 12.74 5.87 14.40
C ARG A 109 12.77 4.45 14.98
N GLN A 110 11.68 3.71 14.82
CA GLN A 110 11.55 2.31 15.24
C GLN A 110 11.90 1.33 14.11
N LEU A 111 12.23 1.84 12.91
CA LEU A 111 12.55 1.08 11.70
C LEU A 111 13.91 1.52 11.15
N PRO A 112 15.02 1.21 11.84
CA PRO A 112 16.36 1.67 11.46
C PRO A 112 16.80 1.18 10.07
N LEU A 113 16.50 -0.06 9.68
CA LEU A 113 16.91 -0.61 8.39
C LEU A 113 16.14 0.04 7.24
N VAL A 114 14.83 0.22 7.38
CA VAL A 114 14.03 0.93 6.37
C VAL A 114 14.45 2.41 6.29
N THR A 115 14.84 3.01 7.42
CA THR A 115 15.40 4.37 7.45
C THR A 115 16.71 4.48 6.69
N GLU A 116 17.59 3.49 6.80
CA GLU A 116 18.84 3.40 6.05
C GLU A 116 18.57 3.28 4.55
N VAL A 117 17.69 2.36 4.14
CA VAL A 117 17.26 2.20 2.73
C VAL A 117 16.70 3.51 2.17
N GLN A 118 15.89 4.23 2.96
CA GLN A 118 15.41 5.56 2.57
C GLN A 118 16.54 6.59 2.42
N GLY A 119 17.57 6.55 3.29
CA GLY A 119 18.75 7.41 3.21
C GLY A 119 19.59 7.17 1.94
N HIS A 120 19.58 5.94 1.41
CA HIS A 120 20.27 5.60 0.17
C HIS A 120 19.42 5.93 -1.08
N HIS A 121 18.16 5.50 -1.11
CA HIS A 121 17.37 5.53 -2.34
C HIS A 121 16.38 6.68 -2.43
N TRP A 122 15.98 7.27 -1.30
CA TRP A 122 15.01 8.37 -1.23
C TRP A 122 13.74 8.10 -2.04
N ILE A 123 13.13 6.93 -1.89
CA ILE A 123 11.93 6.51 -2.64
C ILE A 123 10.63 6.65 -1.85
N LEU A 124 10.70 6.79 -0.52
CA LEU A 124 9.53 6.94 0.34
C LEU A 124 9.13 8.42 0.40
N ASP A 125 7.99 8.74 -0.21
CA ASP A 125 7.28 10.01 -0.02
C ASP A 125 6.41 9.99 1.25
N LEU A 126 5.82 11.13 1.60
CA LEU A 126 4.97 11.24 2.79
C LEU A 126 3.77 10.28 2.79
N THR A 127 3.26 9.92 1.61
CA THR A 127 2.14 8.99 1.48
C THR A 127 2.59 7.58 1.85
N LYS A 128 3.74 7.13 1.34
CA LYS A 128 4.32 5.82 1.67
C LYS A 128 4.71 5.70 3.13
N LEU A 129 5.31 6.75 3.71
CA LEU A 129 5.60 6.79 5.14
C LEU A 129 4.33 6.63 5.99
N ARG A 130 3.24 7.31 5.60
CA ARG A 130 1.94 7.15 6.28
C ARG A 130 1.30 5.78 6.08
N ILE A 131 1.53 5.13 4.93
CA ILE A 131 1.09 3.74 4.73
C ILE A 131 1.82 2.84 5.72
N ILE A 132 3.14 2.96 5.82
CA ILE A 132 3.95 2.18 6.77
C ILE A 132 3.41 2.36 8.19
N ASP A 133 3.32 3.60 8.68
CA ASP A 133 2.79 3.92 10.02
C ASP A 133 1.42 3.28 10.29
N ARG A 134 0.47 3.49 9.37
CA ARG A 134 -0.90 3.03 9.55
C ARG A 134 -1.02 1.52 9.56
N GLU A 135 -0.31 0.82 8.67
CA GLU A 135 -0.39 -0.64 8.61
C GLU A 135 0.33 -1.28 9.82
N LEU A 136 1.42 -0.67 10.32
CA LEU A 136 2.16 -1.15 11.49
C LEU A 136 1.47 -0.84 12.83
N THR A 137 0.47 0.05 12.86
CA THR A 137 -0.33 0.32 14.07
C THR A 137 -0.95 -0.97 14.65
N ARG A 138 -1.18 -2.00 13.82
CA ARG A 138 -1.69 -3.32 14.24
C ARG A 138 -0.74 -4.12 15.13
N LEU A 139 0.52 -3.72 15.26
CA LEU A 139 1.54 -4.46 16.00
C LEU A 139 1.76 -3.97 17.44
N GLU A 140 1.00 -2.96 17.89
CA GLU A 140 1.02 -2.43 19.28
C GLU A 140 2.44 -2.18 19.84
N ASP A 141 3.36 -1.70 18.99
CA ASP A 141 4.77 -1.43 19.31
C ASP A 141 5.56 -2.63 19.89
N ASN A 142 5.14 -3.86 19.61
CA ASN A 142 5.92 -5.06 19.95
C ASN A 142 7.31 -5.02 19.28
N PRO A 143 8.42 -4.97 20.05
CA PRO A 143 9.77 -4.80 19.51
C PRO A 143 10.19 -5.91 18.54
N ASP A 144 9.89 -7.17 18.84
CA ASP A 144 10.28 -8.32 18.01
C ASP A 144 9.56 -8.29 16.65
N HIS A 145 8.27 -7.91 16.67
CA HIS A 145 7.49 -7.73 15.45
C HIS A 145 8.00 -6.55 14.61
N LEU A 146 8.40 -5.46 15.27
CA LEU A 146 8.96 -4.29 14.60
C LEU A 146 10.32 -4.58 13.99
N GLU A 147 11.19 -5.32 14.67
CA GLU A 147 12.48 -5.75 14.13
C GLU A 147 12.31 -6.67 12.91
N ALA A 148 11.42 -7.65 13.00
CA ALA A 148 11.16 -8.59 11.90
C ALA A 148 10.60 -7.89 10.65
N ILE A 149 9.64 -6.98 10.82
CA ILE A 149 9.08 -6.23 9.68
C ILE A 149 10.04 -5.17 9.15
N ASP A 150 10.88 -4.57 9.99
CA ASP A 150 11.92 -3.62 9.55
C ASP A 150 12.89 -4.30 8.58
N ALA A 151 13.43 -5.47 8.96
CA ALA A 151 14.31 -6.26 8.09
C ALA A 151 13.62 -6.66 6.77
N ALA A 152 12.43 -7.24 6.85
CA ALA A 152 11.71 -7.68 5.66
C ALA A 152 11.32 -6.53 4.73
N LEU A 153 10.92 -5.38 5.30
CA LEU A 153 10.55 -4.21 4.52
C LEU A 153 11.78 -3.52 3.91
N ALA A 154 12.92 -3.52 4.61
CA ALA A 154 14.18 -3.03 4.06
C ALA A 154 14.63 -3.86 2.85
N ASP A 155 14.56 -5.19 2.95
CA ASP A 155 14.84 -6.09 1.83
C ASP A 155 13.90 -5.82 0.63
N PHE A 156 12.59 -5.69 0.89
CA PHE A 156 11.60 -5.40 -0.15
C PHE A 156 11.83 -4.05 -0.85
N LEU A 157 12.31 -3.05 -0.12
CA LEU A 157 12.56 -1.70 -0.62
C LEU A 157 13.95 -1.51 -1.22
N THR A 158 14.84 -2.51 -1.12
CA THR A 158 16.17 -2.47 -1.74
C THR A 158 16.05 -2.90 -3.21
N PRO A 159 16.55 -2.10 -4.18
CA PRO A 159 16.49 -2.47 -5.57
C PRO A 159 17.38 -3.70 -5.84
N THR A 160 16.86 -4.64 -6.63
CA THR A 160 17.57 -5.88 -6.99
C THR A 160 18.03 -5.90 -8.44
N THR A 161 17.51 -4.98 -9.26
CA THR A 161 17.87 -4.83 -10.67
C THR A 161 18.06 -3.36 -11.04
N PRO A 162 18.90 -3.02 -12.03
CA PRO A 162 19.00 -1.65 -12.53
C PRO A 162 17.67 -1.18 -13.12
N ASN A 163 17.40 0.12 -13.03
CA ASN A 163 16.16 0.76 -13.48
C ASN A 163 14.86 0.14 -12.91
N GLN A 164 14.89 -0.46 -11.72
CA GLN A 164 13.70 -1.03 -11.09
C GLN A 164 12.63 0.05 -10.86
N THR A 165 11.35 -0.29 -11.09
CA THR A 165 10.25 0.62 -10.76
C THR A 165 10.05 0.69 -9.24
N VAL A 166 9.82 1.89 -8.71
CA VAL A 166 9.51 2.07 -7.28
C VAL A 166 8.20 1.34 -6.95
N PRO A 167 8.14 0.55 -5.85
CA PRO A 167 6.91 -0.12 -5.45
C PRO A 167 5.74 0.85 -5.30
N THR A 168 4.56 0.45 -5.79
CA THR A 168 3.36 1.28 -5.67
C THR A 168 2.82 1.28 -4.24
N ASP A 169 1.93 2.22 -3.93
CA ASP A 169 1.24 2.28 -2.64
C ASP A 169 0.43 0.99 -2.36
N ALA A 170 -0.06 0.32 -3.42
CA ALA A 170 -0.76 -0.95 -3.32
C ALA A 170 0.20 -2.11 -3.02
N ASP A 171 1.36 -2.13 -3.69
CA ASP A 171 2.39 -3.15 -3.46
C ASP A 171 2.92 -3.07 -2.03
N LEU A 172 3.24 -1.86 -1.57
CA LEU A 172 3.71 -1.61 -0.20
C LEU A 172 2.69 -2.07 0.84
N ARG A 173 1.42 -1.68 0.67
CA ARG A 173 0.34 -2.10 1.58
C ARG A 173 0.16 -3.61 1.57
N ARG A 174 0.16 -4.23 0.39
CA ARG A 174 0.00 -5.66 0.22
C ARG A 174 1.15 -6.42 0.88
N PHE A 175 2.39 -5.98 0.67
CA PHE A 175 3.58 -6.56 1.27
C PHE A 175 3.47 -6.55 2.81
N ILE A 176 3.26 -5.37 3.41
CA ILE A 176 3.20 -5.23 4.88
C ILE A 176 2.08 -6.10 5.46
N ARG A 177 0.87 -6.05 4.88
CA ARG A 177 -0.26 -6.86 5.37
C ARG A 177 0.01 -8.35 5.25
N THR A 178 0.51 -8.79 4.09
CA THR A 178 0.80 -10.22 3.87
C THR A 178 1.85 -10.69 4.86
N PHE A 179 2.88 -9.90 5.13
CA PHE A 179 3.92 -10.25 6.10
C PHE A 179 3.35 -10.35 7.52
N ILE A 180 2.61 -9.33 7.96
CA ILE A 180 1.95 -9.33 9.29
C ILE A 180 1.05 -10.55 9.43
N ASP A 181 0.11 -10.76 8.51
CA ASP A 181 -0.91 -11.80 8.63
C ASP A 181 -0.35 -13.22 8.38
N THR A 182 0.90 -13.37 7.95
CA THR A 182 1.51 -14.68 7.67
C THR A 182 2.57 -15.05 8.68
N HIS A 183 3.34 -14.06 9.17
CA HIS A 183 4.51 -14.31 9.99
C HIS A 183 4.40 -13.75 11.42
N LEU A 184 3.64 -12.67 11.62
CA LEU A 184 3.59 -11.98 12.92
C LEU A 184 2.28 -12.23 13.67
N ARG A 185 1.18 -12.38 12.93
CA ARG A 185 -0.17 -12.60 13.46
C ARG A 185 -0.92 -13.63 12.60
N PRO A 186 -0.40 -14.87 12.43
CA PRO A 186 -1.07 -15.90 11.64
C PRO A 186 -2.43 -16.30 12.23
N GLU A 187 -2.60 -16.22 13.56
CA GLU A 187 -3.84 -16.52 14.28
C GLU A 187 -4.98 -15.53 14.00
N ASP A 188 -4.68 -14.29 13.60
CA ASP A 188 -5.70 -13.32 13.16
C ASP A 188 -6.46 -13.80 11.90
N LYS A 189 -5.93 -14.78 11.15
CA LYS A 189 -6.61 -15.39 9.99
C LYS A 189 -7.63 -16.47 10.36
N GLU A 190 -7.75 -16.86 11.63
CA GLU A 190 -8.74 -17.88 12.04
C GLU A 190 -10.18 -17.37 12.13
N ASP A 191 -10.42 -16.07 11.90
CA ASP A 191 -11.76 -15.57 11.68
C ASP A 191 -12.28 -16.06 10.32
N LYS A 192 -12.94 -17.23 10.34
CA LYS A 192 -13.81 -17.66 9.24
C LYS A 192 -14.71 -16.47 8.89
N PRO A 193 -14.70 -15.99 7.63
CA PRO A 193 -15.54 -14.87 7.27
C PRO A 193 -16.99 -15.24 7.59
N GLU A 194 -17.61 -14.51 8.52
CA GLU A 194 -19.03 -14.68 8.80
C GLU A 194 -19.79 -14.53 7.47
N PRO A 195 -20.61 -15.51 7.09
CA PRO A 195 -21.39 -15.41 5.87
C PRO A 195 -22.27 -14.17 5.91
N ARG A 196 -22.06 -13.23 4.99
CA ARG A 196 -22.80 -11.97 4.92
C ARG A 196 -23.39 -11.78 3.53
N LEU A 197 -24.71 -11.69 3.47
CA LEU A 197 -25.44 -11.35 2.26
C LEU A 197 -25.85 -9.88 2.32
N ARG A 198 -25.53 -9.11 1.28
CA ARG A 198 -26.00 -7.74 1.09
C ARG A 198 -26.76 -7.63 -0.22
N ILE A 199 -27.89 -6.94 -0.18
CA ILE A 199 -28.68 -6.58 -1.36
C ILE A 199 -28.75 -5.06 -1.39
N ASN A 200 -28.11 -4.47 -2.40
CA ASN A 200 -28.08 -3.02 -2.59
C ASN A 200 -29.02 -2.64 -3.73
N TYR A 201 -30.02 -1.82 -3.45
CA TYR A 201 -30.92 -1.25 -4.46
C TYR A 201 -30.30 0.06 -4.96
N ASN A 202 -29.93 0.09 -6.23
CA ASN A 202 -29.25 1.24 -6.82
C ASN A 202 -30.29 2.24 -7.40
N PRO A 203 -29.97 3.55 -7.46
CA PRO A 203 -30.88 4.56 -8.03
C PRO A 203 -31.18 4.40 -9.52
N ASP A 204 -30.38 3.62 -10.24
CA ASP A 204 -30.52 3.34 -11.68
C ASP A 204 -31.45 2.15 -11.97
N ASN A 205 -32.27 1.75 -10.99
CA ASN A 205 -33.15 0.58 -11.02
C ASN A 205 -32.42 -0.77 -11.16
N THR A 206 -31.10 -0.82 -10.98
CA THR A 206 -30.38 -2.08 -10.82
C THR A 206 -30.35 -2.49 -9.34
N THR A 207 -30.18 -3.79 -9.07
CA THR A 207 -29.99 -4.30 -7.71
C THR A 207 -28.78 -5.22 -7.70
N THR A 208 -27.86 -4.99 -6.77
CA THR A 208 -26.63 -5.78 -6.64
C THR A 208 -26.75 -6.70 -5.43
N LEU A 209 -26.55 -8.00 -5.66
CA LEU A 209 -26.41 -9.00 -4.61
C LEU A 209 -24.92 -9.28 -4.37
N SER A 210 -24.48 -9.23 -3.11
CA SER A 210 -23.09 -9.50 -2.72
C SER A 210 -23.05 -10.48 -1.56
N LEU A 211 -22.43 -11.64 -1.78
CA LEU A 211 -22.20 -12.65 -0.77
C LEU A 211 -20.72 -12.65 -0.35
N THR A 212 -20.46 -12.45 0.93
CA THR A 212 -19.16 -12.73 1.56
C THR A 212 -19.27 -14.10 2.24
N CYS A 213 -18.36 -15.01 1.91
CA CYS A 213 -18.25 -16.33 2.52
C CYS A 213 -16.80 -16.82 2.40
N ASP A 214 -16.49 -17.97 2.98
CA ASP A 214 -15.18 -18.58 2.84
C ASP A 214 -14.95 -19.10 1.41
N SER A 215 -13.67 -19.29 1.06
CA SER A 215 -13.27 -19.70 -0.29
C SER A 215 -13.82 -21.06 -0.70
N ALA A 216 -14.01 -21.99 0.24
CA ALA A 216 -14.56 -23.30 -0.09
C ALA A 216 -16.03 -23.15 -0.47
N THR A 217 -16.83 -22.43 0.32
CA THR A 217 -18.23 -22.12 0.01
C THR A 217 -18.36 -21.38 -1.33
N ALA A 218 -17.54 -20.35 -1.59
CA ALA A 218 -17.57 -19.62 -2.85
C ALA A 218 -17.28 -20.53 -4.06
N THR A 219 -16.34 -21.46 -3.93
CA THR A 219 -15.99 -22.40 -5.02
C THR A 219 -17.10 -23.41 -5.29
N ILE A 220 -17.78 -23.86 -4.24
CA ILE A 220 -18.94 -24.75 -4.36
C ILE A 220 -20.07 -24.04 -5.11
N ILE A 221 -20.37 -22.79 -4.75
CA ILE A 221 -21.39 -21.98 -5.43
C ILE A 221 -21.04 -21.79 -6.91
N ALA A 222 -19.79 -21.38 -7.21
CA ALA A 222 -19.33 -21.21 -8.59
C ALA A 222 -19.53 -22.48 -9.43
N ARG A 223 -19.19 -23.66 -8.87
CA ARG A 223 -19.41 -24.93 -9.57
C ARG A 223 -20.87 -25.26 -9.80
N HIS A 224 -21.78 -24.92 -8.89
CA HIS A 224 -23.21 -25.14 -9.11
C HIS A 224 -23.72 -24.25 -10.24
N ILE A 225 -23.29 -22.99 -10.28
CA ILE A 225 -23.59 -22.06 -11.38
C ILE A 225 -23.07 -22.62 -12.71
N ASP A 226 -21.79 -23.01 -12.76
CA ASP A 226 -21.18 -23.54 -13.98
C ASP A 226 -21.89 -24.82 -14.46
N ALA A 227 -22.20 -25.75 -13.55
CA ALA A 227 -22.90 -26.99 -13.88
C ALA A 227 -24.28 -26.71 -14.49
N TYR A 228 -25.05 -25.79 -13.89
CA TYR A 228 -26.36 -25.41 -14.40
C TYR A 228 -26.27 -24.62 -15.71
N THR A 229 -25.35 -23.67 -15.82
CA THR A 229 -25.06 -22.93 -17.06
C THR A 229 -24.82 -23.87 -18.23
N ASN A 230 -24.03 -24.93 -18.03
CA ASN A 230 -23.76 -25.92 -19.07
C ASN A 230 -24.98 -26.79 -19.39
N GLN A 231 -25.80 -27.13 -18.40
CA GLN A 231 -26.98 -27.98 -18.59
C GLN A 231 -28.14 -27.24 -19.27
N ALA A 232 -28.38 -25.99 -18.88
CA ALA A 232 -29.52 -25.19 -19.32
C ALA A 232 -29.18 -24.21 -20.46
N GLU A 233 -27.93 -24.23 -20.95
CA GLU A 233 -27.42 -23.32 -22.00
C GLU A 233 -27.73 -21.84 -21.72
N THR A 234 -27.49 -21.40 -20.49
CA THR A 234 -27.84 -20.05 -20.01
C THR A 234 -26.62 -19.27 -19.52
N THR A 235 -26.79 -17.99 -19.19
CA THR A 235 -25.68 -17.20 -18.62
C THR A 235 -25.45 -17.53 -17.14
N ALA A 236 -24.23 -17.30 -16.62
CA ALA A 236 -23.95 -17.50 -15.18
C ALA A 236 -24.88 -16.68 -14.27
N ALA A 237 -25.26 -15.47 -14.69
CA ALA A 237 -26.20 -14.62 -13.96
C ALA A 237 -27.61 -15.23 -13.92
N GLN A 238 -28.13 -15.68 -15.07
CA GLN A 238 -29.44 -16.32 -15.13
C GLN A 238 -29.44 -17.68 -14.43
N ALA A 239 -28.37 -18.47 -14.56
CA ALA A 239 -28.18 -19.72 -13.83
C ALA A 239 -28.27 -19.52 -12.32
N LEU A 240 -27.61 -18.49 -11.78
CA LEU A 240 -27.70 -18.18 -10.36
C LEU A 240 -29.13 -17.78 -9.95
N ILE A 241 -29.85 -17.02 -10.79
CA ILE A 241 -31.25 -16.64 -10.52
C ILE A 241 -32.14 -17.89 -10.48
N ASP A 242 -32.03 -18.77 -11.47
CA ASP A 242 -32.83 -19.99 -11.58
C ASP A 242 -32.55 -20.94 -10.41
N LEU A 243 -31.27 -21.12 -10.05
CA LEU A 243 -30.86 -21.93 -8.89
C LEU A 243 -31.42 -21.42 -7.55
N ILE A 244 -31.68 -20.12 -7.43
CA ILE A 244 -32.25 -19.52 -6.21
C ILE A 244 -33.78 -19.58 -6.21
N LEU A 245 -34.42 -19.40 -7.38
CA LEU A 245 -35.87 -19.26 -7.50
C LEU A 245 -36.61 -20.58 -7.78
N GLU A 246 -35.96 -21.52 -8.45
CA GLU A 246 -36.49 -22.85 -8.72
C GLU A 246 -35.83 -23.83 -7.75
N ASP A 247 -36.60 -24.66 -7.03
CA ASP A 247 -36.11 -25.67 -6.08
C ASP A 247 -35.35 -26.80 -6.81
N THR A 248 -34.23 -26.44 -7.42
CA THR A 248 -33.45 -27.23 -8.36
C THR A 248 -32.25 -27.84 -7.63
N HIS A 249 -32.28 -29.16 -7.45
CA HIS A 249 -31.18 -29.89 -6.85
C HIS A 249 -30.11 -30.20 -7.89
N THR A 250 -29.09 -29.33 -7.99
CA THR A 250 -27.89 -29.62 -8.76
C THR A 250 -26.88 -30.34 -7.87
N SER A 251 -26.48 -31.57 -8.21
CA SER A 251 -25.48 -32.33 -7.45
C SER A 251 -24.10 -32.17 -8.07
N VAL A 252 -23.14 -31.66 -7.31
CA VAL A 252 -21.75 -31.49 -7.74
C VAL A 252 -20.84 -32.42 -6.93
N ALA A 253 -20.11 -33.31 -7.60
CA ALA A 253 -19.06 -34.10 -6.99
C ALA A 253 -17.80 -33.25 -6.77
N ILE A 254 -17.34 -33.17 -5.52
CA ILE A 254 -16.10 -32.47 -5.16
C ILE A 254 -15.05 -33.53 -4.82
N ASN A 255 -14.08 -33.69 -5.71
CA ASN A 255 -12.91 -34.52 -5.45
C ASN A 255 -11.92 -33.70 -4.60
N THR A 256 -11.69 -34.16 -3.36
CA THR A 256 -10.67 -33.64 -2.46
C THR A 256 -9.51 -34.64 -2.38
N PHE A 257 -8.29 -34.13 -2.17
CA PHE A 257 -7.09 -34.96 -2.09
C PHE A 257 -6.43 -34.80 -0.72
N THR A 258 -5.95 -35.88 -0.11
CA THR A 258 -5.13 -35.85 1.11
C THR A 258 -3.82 -36.59 0.89
N THR A 259 -2.75 -36.10 1.51
CA THR A 259 -1.44 -36.75 1.58
C THR A 259 -1.18 -37.40 2.94
N ASN A 260 -2.06 -37.21 3.93
CA ASN A 260 -1.95 -37.78 5.26
C ASN A 260 -3.33 -38.23 5.80
N PRO A 261 -3.59 -39.55 5.89
CA PRO A 261 -4.89 -40.09 6.32
C PRO A 261 -5.19 -39.85 7.80
N ASP A 262 -4.18 -39.54 8.62
CA ASP A 262 -4.35 -39.30 10.06
C ASP A 262 -4.75 -37.84 10.37
N THR A 263 -4.81 -36.99 9.34
CA THR A 263 -5.22 -35.59 9.46
C THR A 263 -6.55 -35.34 8.76
N ASN A 264 -7.39 -34.50 9.34
CA ASN A 264 -8.62 -34.03 8.70
C ASN A 264 -8.34 -32.97 7.62
N LEU A 265 -7.10 -32.72 7.23
CA LEU A 265 -6.75 -31.70 6.24
C LEU A 265 -6.82 -32.28 4.82
N VAL A 266 -7.62 -31.65 3.97
CA VAL A 266 -7.77 -32.01 2.55
C VAL A 266 -7.47 -30.80 1.67
N TYR A 267 -6.82 -31.04 0.54
CA TYR A 267 -6.53 -30.00 -0.45
C TYR A 267 -7.71 -29.87 -1.43
N HIS A 268 -8.23 -28.66 -1.53
CA HIS A 268 -9.24 -28.26 -2.51
C HIS A 268 -8.63 -27.27 -3.52
N PRO A 269 -8.65 -27.58 -4.83
CA PRO A 269 -8.20 -26.65 -5.86
C PRO A 269 -8.96 -25.31 -5.77
N GLY A 270 -8.25 -24.20 -5.56
CA GLY A 270 -8.82 -22.87 -5.41
C GLY A 270 -9.07 -22.39 -3.97
N ALA A 271 -9.26 -23.30 -3.01
CA ALA A 271 -9.46 -22.95 -1.59
C ALA A 271 -8.26 -23.33 -0.69
N GLY A 272 -7.31 -24.12 -1.21
CA GLY A 272 -6.12 -24.54 -0.48
C GLY A 272 -6.39 -25.71 0.47
N TRP A 273 -5.66 -25.77 1.58
CA TRP A 273 -5.83 -26.78 2.61
C TRP A 273 -7.00 -26.41 3.52
N ILE A 274 -8.00 -27.28 3.60
CA ILE A 274 -9.21 -27.09 4.40
C ILE A 274 -9.44 -28.29 5.32
N ASN A 275 -10.15 -28.09 6.43
CA ASN A 275 -10.65 -29.20 7.25
C ASN A 275 -11.75 -29.94 6.47
N GLY A 276 -11.48 -31.18 6.12
CA GLY A 276 -12.40 -32.07 5.45
C GLY A 276 -13.62 -32.40 6.31
N PRO A 277 -14.74 -32.80 5.69
CA PRO A 277 -15.89 -33.30 6.41
C PRO A 277 -15.46 -34.56 7.17
N GLY A 278 -15.64 -34.55 8.50
CA GLY A 278 -15.38 -35.72 9.32
C GLY A 278 -16.15 -36.95 8.82
N PRO A 279 -15.68 -38.18 9.13
CA PRO A 279 -16.32 -39.40 8.65
C PRO A 279 -17.81 -39.40 9.04
N ARG A 280 -18.67 -39.63 8.04
CA ARG A 280 -20.12 -39.83 8.23
C ARG A 280 -20.41 -41.14 8.92
#